data_AF-A0A1Y1HP52-F1
#
_entry.id   AF-A0A1Y1HP52-F1
#
_cell.length_a   1.000
_cell.length_b   1.000
_cell.length_c   1.000
_cell.angle_alpha   90.00
_cell.angle_beta   90.00
_cell.angle_gamma   90.00
#
_symmetry.space_group_name_H-M   'P 1'
#
loop_
_entity.id
_entity.type
_entity.pdbx_description
1 polymer ?
#
loop_
_entity_poly.entity_id
_entity_poly.type
_entity_poly.pdbx_seq_one_letter_code
_entity_poly.pdbx_strand_id
1 'polypeptide(L)'
;MSGSRSMALLGRRLLAPRAVVPVRGGAGQPIGSAPPPSSPLPESDELTWDDGSATPEPCLDIVAPTLTKYEALAYLSLGLSGFAALLGVAWYKDKASTIPYTPREYPYDNLRVELGKEPAS
;
A
#
# COMPACT_ATOMS: atom_id res chain seq x y z
N MET A 1 55.78 28.45 -54.52
CA MET A 1 54.53 29.05 -53.99
C MET A 1 53.62 27.93 -53.50
N SER A 2 52.89 28.18 -52.40
CA SER A 2 51.90 27.30 -51.74
C SER A 2 52.53 26.23 -50.82
N GLY A 3 52.57 26.36 -49.49
CA GLY A 3 51.82 27.21 -48.58
C GLY A 3 50.66 26.46 -47.93
N SER A 4 50.87 26.02 -46.68
CA SER A 4 49.87 26.05 -45.60
C SER A 4 48.70 25.05 -45.66
N ARG A 5 48.88 23.80 -45.18
CA ARG A 5 47.74 22.91 -44.81
C ARG A 5 47.89 22.07 -43.52
N SER A 6 48.87 22.32 -42.66
CA SER A 6 49.13 21.43 -41.50
C SER A 6 48.91 22.03 -40.10
N MET A 7 48.14 23.12 -39.97
CA MET A 7 47.98 23.84 -38.69
C MET A 7 46.51 24.17 -38.36
N ALA A 8 45.56 23.26 -38.59
CA ALA A 8 44.15 23.48 -38.24
C ALA A 8 43.54 22.41 -37.30
N LEU A 9 44.30 21.38 -36.91
CA LEU A 9 43.76 20.23 -36.16
C LEU A 9 44.11 20.22 -34.66
N LEU A 10 44.95 21.14 -34.18
CA LEU A 10 45.37 21.18 -32.77
C LEU A 10 44.59 22.19 -31.90
N GLY A 11 43.82 23.11 -32.50
CA GLY A 11 43.18 24.22 -31.78
C GLY A 11 41.76 23.97 -31.27
N ARG A 12 41.13 22.84 -31.60
CA ARG A 12 39.67 22.66 -31.41
C ARG A 12 39.26 21.91 -30.11
N ARG A 13 40.23 21.52 -29.27
CA ARG A 13 39.96 20.77 -28.03
C ARG A 13 39.93 21.60 -26.74
N LEU A 14 40.28 22.89 -26.78
CA LEU A 14 40.38 23.72 -25.57
C LEU A 14 39.18 24.66 -25.33
N LEU A 15 38.18 24.67 -26.21
CA LEU A 15 37.02 25.57 -26.13
C LEU A 15 35.67 24.86 -26.20
N ALA A 16 35.61 23.53 -26.03
CA ALA A 16 34.32 22.90 -25.78
C ALA A 16 33.87 23.37 -24.38
N PRO A 17 32.79 24.15 -24.25
CA PRO A 17 32.26 24.44 -22.93
C PRO A 17 31.88 23.09 -22.33
N ARG A 18 32.56 22.72 -21.25
CA ARG A 18 32.14 21.59 -20.42
C ARG A 18 30.74 21.96 -19.96
N ALA A 19 29.72 21.36 -20.57
CA ALA A 19 28.34 21.62 -20.20
C ALA A 19 28.22 21.28 -18.71
N VAL A 20 28.18 22.33 -17.88
CA VAL A 20 27.88 22.19 -16.46
C VAL A 20 26.41 21.80 -16.44
N VAL A 21 26.14 20.52 -16.25
CA VAL A 21 24.79 20.04 -15.96
C VAL A 21 24.40 20.74 -14.66
N PRO A 22 23.33 21.56 -14.64
CA PRO A 22 22.92 22.21 -13.42
C PRO A 22 22.52 21.11 -12.42
N VAL A 23 23.24 21.05 -11.30
CA VAL A 23 22.82 20.27 -10.13
C VAL A 23 21.59 20.98 -9.57
N ARG A 24 20.41 20.60 -10.06
CA ARG A 24 19.13 21.08 -9.52
C ARG A 24 18.92 20.41 -8.17
N GLY A 25 18.79 21.23 -7.13
CA GLY A 25 18.64 20.76 -5.76
C GLY A 25 17.44 19.84 -5.59
N GLY A 26 17.68 18.63 -5.08
CA GLY A 26 16.72 17.80 -4.34
C GLY A 26 15.48 17.25 -5.06
N ALA A 27 15.15 17.71 -6.27
CA ALA A 27 13.92 17.33 -6.98
C ALA A 27 14.11 16.22 -8.04
N GLY A 28 15.20 15.44 -7.91
CA GLY A 28 15.53 14.34 -8.82
C GLY A 28 15.99 14.80 -10.20
N GLN A 29 17.05 14.18 -10.73
CA GLN A 29 17.23 14.14 -12.19
C GLN A 29 16.15 13.20 -12.77
N PRO A 30 15.83 13.25 -14.07
CA PRO A 30 14.99 12.22 -14.69
C PRO A 30 15.52 10.84 -14.27
N ILE A 31 14.66 10.05 -13.61
CA ILE A 31 15.00 8.70 -13.21
C ILE A 31 15.37 7.96 -14.49
N GLY A 32 16.57 7.38 -14.51
CA GLY A 32 17.04 6.62 -15.67
C GLY A 32 16.06 5.48 -15.93
N SER A 33 15.72 5.23 -17.20
CA SER A 33 14.93 4.05 -17.55
C SER A 33 15.78 2.80 -17.39
N ALA A 34 15.16 1.71 -16.94
CA ALA A 34 15.78 0.40 -16.91
C ALA A 34 16.32 0.02 -18.30
N PRO A 35 17.47 -0.66 -18.38
CA PRO A 35 17.99 -1.14 -19.65
C PRO A 35 16.99 -2.11 -20.30
N PRO A 36 16.92 -2.15 -21.64
CA PRO A 36 16.00 -3.06 -22.33
C PRO A 36 16.28 -4.51 -21.94
N PRO A 37 15.22 -5.35 -21.84
CA PRO A 37 15.37 -6.73 -21.40
C PRO A 37 16.26 -7.51 -22.37
N SER A 38 17.28 -8.18 -21.84
CA SER A 38 18.21 -9.01 -22.61
C SER A 38 17.64 -10.38 -22.98
N SER A 39 16.54 -10.77 -22.36
CA SER A 39 15.84 -12.04 -22.54
C SER A 39 14.34 -11.80 -22.71
N PRO A 40 13.60 -12.71 -23.36
CA PRO A 40 12.14 -12.62 -23.40
C PRO A 40 11.58 -12.56 -21.97
N LEU A 41 10.63 -11.65 -21.77
CA LEU A 41 9.99 -11.44 -20.47
C LEU A 41 9.16 -12.68 -20.09
N PRO A 42 9.09 -13.05 -18.81
CA PRO A 42 8.18 -14.09 -18.34
C PRO A 42 6.73 -13.73 -18.66
N GLU A 43 5.86 -14.73 -18.84
CA GLU A 43 4.42 -14.49 -19.04
C GLU A 43 3.80 -13.76 -17.83
N SER A 44 4.33 -13.98 -16.63
CA SER A 44 3.89 -13.32 -15.40
C SER A 44 4.44 -11.90 -15.20
N ASP A 45 5.20 -11.36 -16.14
CA ASP A 45 5.78 -10.02 -16.03
C ASP A 45 4.69 -8.94 -15.95
N GLU A 46 3.55 -9.17 -16.62
CA GLU A 46 2.37 -8.28 -16.52
C GLU A 46 1.71 -8.25 -15.13
N LEU A 47 1.94 -9.28 -14.31
CA LEU A 47 1.39 -9.38 -12.95
C LEU A 47 2.29 -8.70 -11.91
N THR A 48 3.52 -8.39 -12.30
CA THR A 48 4.47 -7.69 -11.45
C THR A 48 4.48 -6.24 -11.89
N TRP A 49 4.19 -5.32 -10.95
CA TRP A 49 4.23 -3.91 -11.28
C TRP A 49 5.69 -3.44 -11.27
N ASP A 50 6.23 -3.12 -12.44
CA ASP A 50 7.51 -2.44 -12.63
C ASP A 50 7.24 -1.07 -13.27
N ASP A 51 7.76 0.00 -12.67
CA ASP A 51 7.63 1.36 -13.18
C ASP A 51 8.70 1.70 -14.24
N GLY A 52 9.61 0.78 -14.51
CA GLY A 52 10.68 0.89 -15.49
C GLY A 52 11.83 1.78 -15.01
N SER A 53 11.93 2.04 -13.71
CA SER A 53 13.04 2.78 -13.12
C SER A 53 14.33 1.93 -13.08
N ALA A 54 15.48 2.57 -13.33
CA ALA A 54 16.78 1.90 -13.22
C ALA A 54 17.21 1.63 -11.77
N THR A 55 16.46 2.16 -10.80
CA THR A 55 16.76 2.07 -9.37
C THR A 55 15.66 1.25 -8.70
N PRO A 56 15.96 0.05 -8.17
CA PRO A 56 14.94 -0.76 -7.53
C PRO A 56 14.35 -0.02 -6.32
N GLU A 57 13.03 0.00 -6.22
CA GLU A 57 12.26 0.56 -5.12
C GLU A 57 12.01 -0.53 -4.07
N PRO A 58 12.80 -0.62 -3.00
CA PRO A 58 12.74 -1.74 -2.07
C PRO A 58 11.40 -1.88 -1.34
N CYS A 59 10.58 -0.83 -1.29
CA CYS A 59 9.24 -0.90 -0.71
C CYS A 59 8.19 -1.58 -1.62
N LEU A 60 8.47 -1.71 -2.92
CA LEU A 60 7.56 -2.30 -3.91
C LEU A 60 8.17 -3.58 -4.51
N ASP A 61 9.48 -3.59 -4.74
CA ASP A 61 10.19 -4.72 -5.36
C ASP A 61 10.45 -5.87 -4.37
N ILE A 62 10.51 -5.55 -3.07
CA ILE A 62 10.59 -6.57 -2.02
C ILE A 62 9.17 -7.04 -1.72
N VAL A 63 8.68 -7.91 -2.60
CA VAL A 63 7.47 -8.68 -2.29
C VAL A 63 7.80 -9.54 -1.07
N ALA A 64 7.16 -9.24 0.06
CA ALA A 64 7.24 -10.08 1.25
C ALA A 64 6.95 -11.54 0.83
N PRO A 65 7.66 -12.54 1.40
CA PRO A 65 7.46 -13.92 1.00
C PRO A 65 5.97 -14.24 1.02
N THR A 66 5.46 -14.71 -0.13
CA THR A 66 4.03 -14.97 -0.29
C THR A 66 3.63 -16.03 0.73
N LEU A 67 2.74 -15.65 1.66
CA LEU A 67 2.25 -16.56 2.68
C LEU A 67 1.56 -17.74 2.01
N THR A 68 1.84 -18.95 2.47
CA THR A 68 1.16 -20.13 1.92
C THR A 68 -0.32 -20.08 2.24
N LYS A 69 -1.17 -20.70 1.42
CA LYS A 69 -2.63 -20.70 1.61
C LYS A 69 -3.08 -21.14 3.01
N TYR A 70 -2.36 -22.08 3.62
CA TYR A 70 -2.67 -22.57 4.96
C TYR A 70 -2.19 -21.63 6.06
N GLU A 71 -1.07 -20.94 5.83
CA GLU A 71 -0.55 -19.94 6.75
C GLU A 71 -1.45 -18.69 6.77
N ALA A 72 -1.90 -18.23 5.60
CA ALA A 72 -2.91 -17.18 5.49
C ALA A 72 -4.21 -17.56 6.20
N LEU A 73 -4.69 -18.79 6.02
CA LEU A 73 -5.87 -19.31 6.71
C LEU A 73 -5.66 -19.39 8.23
N ALA A 74 -4.47 -19.78 8.68
CA ALA A 74 -4.14 -19.84 10.10
C ALA A 74 -4.20 -18.46 10.74
N TYR A 75 -3.60 -17.44 10.12
CA TYR A 75 -3.68 -16.05 10.61
C TYR A 75 -5.11 -15.51 10.64
N LEU A 76 -5.90 -15.78 9.60
CA LEU A 76 -7.31 -15.37 9.56
C LEU A 76 -8.11 -16.05 10.69
N SER A 77 -7.91 -17.35 10.87
CA SER A 77 -8.58 -18.15 11.89
C SER A 77 -8.18 -17.72 13.30
N LEU A 78 -6.90 -17.40 13.51
CA LEU A 78 -6.38 -16.86 14.76
C LEU A 78 -7.01 -15.49 15.07
N GLY A 79 -7.05 -14.59 14.08
CA GLY A 79 -7.66 -13.27 14.23
C GLY A 79 -9.14 -13.36 14.60
N LEU A 80 -9.91 -14.16 13.86
CA LEU A 80 -11.34 -14.33 14.10
C LEU A 80 -11.64 -15.01 15.44
N SER A 81 -10.87 -16.04 15.82
CA SER A 81 -11.03 -16.71 17.11
C SER A 81 -10.68 -15.80 18.28
N GLY A 82 -9.69 -14.90 18.13
CA GLY A 82 -9.39 -13.86 19.11
C GLY A 82 -10.58 -12.94 19.39
N PHE A 83 -11.25 -12.45 18.34
CA PHE A 83 -12.47 -11.64 18.50
C PHE A 83 -13.62 -12.43 19.12
N ALA A 84 -13.82 -13.70 18.70
CA ALA A 84 -14.86 -14.55 19.28
C ALA A 84 -14.62 -14.81 20.78
N ALA A 85 -13.37 -15.02 21.18
CA ALA A 85 -13.00 -15.18 22.59
C ALA A 85 -13.28 -13.89 23.40
N LEU A 86 -12.92 -12.72 22.87
CA LEU A 86 -13.22 -11.43 23.51
C LEU A 86 -14.73 -11.21 23.68
N LEU A 87 -15.53 -11.50 22.65
CA LEU A 87 -16.99 -11.45 22.73
C LEU A 87 -17.54 -12.44 23.76
N GLY A 88 -17.01 -13.66 23.82
CA GLY A 88 -17.39 -14.66 24.82
C GLY A 88 -17.13 -14.20 26.25
N VAL A 89 -15.98 -13.56 26.49
CA VAL A 89 -15.65 -12.97 27.81
C VAL A 89 -16.58 -11.81 28.13
N ALA A 90 -16.86 -10.93 27.17
CA ALA A 90 -17.77 -9.80 27.35
C ALA A 90 -19.18 -10.30 27.72
N TRP A 91 -19.71 -11.27 26.97
CA TRP A 91 -21.01 -11.86 27.24
C TRP A 91 -21.08 -12.55 28.61
N TYR A 92 -20.02 -13.28 29.00
CA TYR A 92 -19.97 -13.91 30.32
C TYR A 92 -20.00 -12.89 31.48
N LYS A 93 -19.45 -11.69 31.25
CA LYS A 93 -19.43 -10.60 32.24
C LYS A 93 -20.70 -9.73 32.22
N ASP A 94 -21.40 -9.68 31.09
CA ASP A 94 -22.66 -8.97 30.91
C ASP A 94 -23.85 -9.73 31.52
N LYS A 95 -23.86 -9.83 32.85
CA LYS A 95 -25.00 -10.39 33.58
C LYS A 95 -26.01 -9.29 33.89
N ALA A 96 -27.30 -9.59 33.71
CA ALA A 96 -28.39 -8.68 34.06
C ALA A 96 -28.35 -8.20 35.53
N SER A 97 -27.75 -8.99 36.43
CA SER A 97 -27.55 -8.63 37.84
C SER A 97 -26.49 -7.56 38.09
N THR A 98 -25.64 -7.25 37.10
CA THR A 98 -24.57 -6.24 37.20
C THR A 98 -25.10 -4.83 36.95
N ILE A 99 -26.30 -4.71 36.37
CA ILE A 99 -26.93 -3.45 36.06
C ILE A 99 -27.66 -2.93 37.32
N PRO A 100 -27.27 -1.79 37.90
CA PRO A 100 -27.82 -1.31 39.17
C PRO A 100 -29.19 -0.63 39.04
N TYR A 101 -29.74 -0.58 37.82
CA TYR A 101 -31.02 0.07 37.52
C TYR A 101 -31.99 -0.95 36.92
N THR A 102 -33.27 -0.78 37.26
CA THR A 102 -34.36 -1.53 36.64
C THR A 102 -34.53 -1.09 35.18
N PRO A 103 -34.97 -1.99 34.28
CA PRO A 103 -35.37 -1.62 32.93
C PRO A 103 -36.40 -0.49 32.95
N ARG A 104 -36.36 0.36 31.92
CA ARG A 104 -37.26 1.51 31.83
C ARG A 104 -38.68 1.04 31.51
N GLU A 105 -39.59 1.25 32.45
CA GLU A 105 -41.02 1.02 32.25
C GLU A 105 -41.66 2.29 31.68
N TYR A 106 -42.52 2.13 30.67
CA TYR A 106 -43.30 3.23 30.10
C TYR A 106 -44.80 3.08 30.40
N PRO A 107 -45.53 4.20 30.56
CA PRO A 107 -46.99 4.18 30.68
C PRO A 107 -47.68 3.51 29.48
N TYR A 108 -48.96 3.18 29.62
CA TYR A 108 -49.79 2.58 28.57
C TYR A 108 -49.24 1.24 28.04
N ASP A 109 -48.99 0.30 28.94
CA ASP A 109 -48.48 -1.03 28.59
C ASP A 109 -47.20 -0.95 27.75
N ASN A 110 -46.19 -0.23 28.24
CA ASN A 110 -44.92 0.02 27.55
C ASN A 110 -45.08 0.64 26.15
N LEU A 111 -46.03 1.56 25.98
CA LEU A 111 -46.31 2.24 24.71
C LEU A 111 -46.58 1.25 23.55
N ARG A 112 -47.16 0.08 23.85
CA ARG A 112 -47.26 -1.03 22.89
C ARG A 112 -48.04 -0.64 21.63
N VAL A 113 -49.13 0.11 21.79
CA VAL A 113 -49.97 0.57 20.69
C VAL A 113 -49.26 1.67 19.88
N GLU A 114 -48.55 2.56 20.56
CA GLU A 114 -47.79 3.67 19.98
C GLU A 114 -46.56 3.17 19.20
N LEU A 115 -45.98 2.04 19.63
CA LEU A 115 -44.93 1.30 18.93
C LEU A 115 -45.46 0.41 17.79
N GLY A 116 -46.77 0.47 17.51
CA GLY A 116 -47.39 -0.20 16.36
C GLY A 116 -47.72 -1.68 16.57
N LYS A 117 -47.75 -2.16 17.83
CA LYS A 117 -48.27 -3.50 18.15
C LYS A 117 -49.78 -3.45 18.38
N GLU A 118 -50.44 -4.59 18.18
CA GLU A 118 -51.90 -4.70 18.33
C GLU A 118 -52.37 -4.35 19.75
N PRO A 119 -53.60 -3.85 19.95
CA PRO A 119 -54.14 -3.60 21.30
C PRO A 119 -54.22 -4.90 22.11
N ALA A 120 -54.10 -4.80 23.43
CA ALA A 120 -54.13 -5.97 24.31
C ALA A 120 -55.60 -6.37 24.42
N SER A 121 -55.90 -7.64 24.13
CA SER A 121 -57.22 -8.22 24.23
C SER A 121 -57.76 -8.17 25.66
#